data_AF-A0A268JG18-F1
#
_entry.id   AF-A0A268JG18-F1
#
_cell.length_a   1.000
_cell.length_b   1.000
_cell.length_c   1.000
_cell.angle_alpha   90.00
_cell.angle_beta   90.00
_cell.angle_gamma   90.00
#
_symmetry.space_group_name_H-M   'P 1'
#
loop_
_entity.id
_entity.type
_entity.pdbx_description
1 polymer ?
#
loop_
_entity_poly.entity_id
_entity_poly.type
_entity_poly.pdbx_seq_one_letter_code
_entity_poly.pdbx_strand_id
1 'polypeptide(L)'
;MSWISYITGGMTVILAYAFYAVGMEDEEAELAVEENNLMVNDFSGRYVTLSCQTCRKLKKHKEVEPNLFQCAKCKRHVDIRVE
;
A
#
# COMPACT_ATOMS: atom_id res chain seq x y z
N MET A 1 36.75 -19.61 -16.53
CA MET A 1 36.25 -18.30 -16.06
C MET A 1 35.22 -17.81 -17.08
N SER A 2 33.91 -17.94 -16.85
CA SER A 2 32.84 -17.19 -17.59
C SER A 2 31.41 -17.68 -17.30
N TRP A 3 31.19 -18.98 -17.04
CA TRP A 3 29.82 -19.52 -16.91
C TRP A 3 29.17 -19.20 -15.56
N ILE A 4 29.94 -19.31 -14.47
CA ILE A 4 29.45 -19.04 -13.11
C ILE A 4 28.99 -17.58 -12.99
N SER A 5 29.77 -16.62 -13.48
CA SER A 5 29.45 -15.20 -13.44
C SER A 5 28.15 -14.85 -14.20
N TYR A 6 27.89 -15.55 -15.30
CA TYR A 6 26.69 -15.35 -16.11
C TYR A 6 25.44 -15.87 -15.39
N ILE A 7 25.53 -17.04 -14.76
CA ILE A 7 24.43 -17.61 -13.96
C ILE A 7 24.19 -16.77 -12.71
N THR A 8 25.24 -16.36 -12.00
CA THR A 8 25.07 -15.54 -10.80
C THR A 8 24.45 -14.19 -11.14
N GLY A 9 24.87 -13.56 -12.25
CA GLY A 9 24.26 -12.34 -12.75
C GLY A 9 22.77 -12.52 -13.07
N GLY A 10 22.43 -13.57 -13.82
CA GLY A 10 21.03 -13.88 -14.15
C GLY A 10 20.16 -14.12 -12.92
N MET A 11 20.66 -14.88 -11.95
CA MET A 11 19.97 -15.13 -10.67
C MET A 11 19.75 -13.84 -9.86
N THR A 12 20.73 -12.93 -9.83
CA THR A 12 20.57 -11.66 -9.12
C THR A 12 19.51 -10.76 -9.74
N VAL A 13 19.41 -10.72 -11.08
CA VAL A 13 18.38 -9.93 -11.77
C VAL A 13 16.99 -10.51 -11.51
N ILE A 14 16.83 -11.83 -11.56
CA ILE A 14 15.54 -12.49 -11.25
C ILE A 14 15.13 -12.23 -9.80
N LEU A 15 16.05 -12.35 -8.85
CA LEU A 15 15.77 -12.06 -7.43
C LEU A 15 15.41 -10.59 -7.21
N ALA A 16 16.17 -9.66 -7.78
CA ALA A 16 15.86 -8.24 -7.67
C ALA A 16 14.49 -7.91 -8.27
N TYR A 17 14.15 -8.51 -9.42
CA TYR A 17 12.83 -8.36 -10.03
C TYR A 17 11.73 -8.97 -9.16
N ALA A 18 11.93 -10.15 -8.57
CA ALA A 18 10.95 -10.76 -7.68
C ALA A 18 10.69 -9.92 -6.42
N PHE A 19 11.74 -9.37 -5.80
CA PHE A 19 11.59 -8.45 -4.66
C PHE A 19 10.91 -7.14 -5.06
N TYR A 20 11.24 -6.60 -6.24
CA TYR A 20 10.59 -5.42 -6.78
C TYR A 20 9.11 -5.69 -7.09
N ALA A 21 8.79 -6.80 -7.77
CA ALA A 21 7.43 -7.19 -8.12
C ALA A 21 6.56 -7.46 -6.90
N VAL A 22 7.08 -8.10 -5.84
CA VAL A 22 6.35 -8.30 -4.59
C VAL A 22 6.11 -6.97 -3.85
N GLY A 23 7.04 -6.01 -3.94
CA GLY A 23 6.81 -4.65 -3.45
C GLY A 23 5.79 -3.88 -4.28
N MET A 24 5.85 -4.05 -5.60
CA MET A 24 4.94 -3.47 -6.58
C MET A 24 3.53 -4.06 -6.48
N GLU A 25 3.31 -5.32 -6.12
CA GLU A 25 1.93 -5.85 -5.96
C GLU A 25 1.12 -5.07 -4.90
N ASP A 26 1.77 -4.53 -3.87
CA ASP A 26 1.13 -3.61 -2.90
C ASP A 26 0.93 -2.19 -3.49
N GLU A 27 1.75 -1.73 -4.45
CA GLU A 27 1.63 -0.42 -5.15
C GLU A 27 0.71 -0.44 -6.38
N GLU A 28 0.71 -1.51 -7.18
CA GLU A 28 -0.07 -1.72 -8.39
C GLU A 28 -1.53 -2.05 -8.04
N ALA A 29 -1.77 -2.72 -6.89
CA ALA A 29 -3.09 -2.78 -6.27
C ALA A 29 -3.57 -1.41 -5.75
N GLU A 30 -2.66 -0.46 -5.47
CA GLU A 30 -3.01 0.93 -5.15
C GLU A 30 -3.23 1.78 -6.42
N LEU A 31 -2.48 1.53 -7.50
CA LEU A 31 -2.57 2.21 -8.81
C LEU A 31 -3.82 1.77 -9.61
N ALA A 32 -4.20 0.49 -9.55
CA ALA A 32 -5.44 -0.01 -10.17
C ALA A 32 -6.71 0.53 -9.48
N VAL A 33 -6.60 0.93 -8.20
CA VAL A 33 -7.68 1.67 -7.51
C VAL A 33 -7.71 3.14 -7.93
N GLU A 34 -6.57 3.70 -8.33
CA GLU A 34 -6.41 5.09 -8.77
C GLU A 34 -6.92 5.31 -10.21
N GLU A 35 -6.65 4.39 -11.16
CA GLU A 35 -7.14 4.54 -12.56
C GLU A 35 -8.67 4.44 -12.70
N ASN A 36 -9.37 3.76 -11.78
CA ASN A 36 -10.83 3.72 -11.76
C ASN A 36 -11.48 4.86 -10.97
N ASN A 37 -10.69 5.65 -10.24
CA ASN A 37 -11.18 6.80 -9.49
C ASN A 37 -10.52 8.06 -10.04
N LEU A 38 -11.15 8.65 -11.06
CA LEU A 38 -11.15 10.09 -11.30
C LEU A 38 -11.55 10.79 -9.97
N MET A 39 -10.59 10.92 -9.04
CA MET A 39 -10.78 11.61 -7.77
C MET A 39 -10.78 13.10 -8.07
N VAL A 40 -11.98 13.59 -8.39
CA VAL A 40 -12.37 14.97 -8.09
C VAL A 40 -11.92 15.23 -6.66
N ASN A 41 -11.03 16.21 -6.50
CA ASN A 41 -10.45 16.63 -5.23
C ASN A 41 -11.57 17.19 -4.32
N ASP A 42 -12.36 16.31 -3.71
CA ASP A 42 -13.36 16.70 -2.73
C ASP A 42 -12.63 17.04 -1.43
N PHE A 43 -12.83 18.28 -0.96
CA PHE A 43 -12.23 18.87 0.24
C PHE A 43 -12.60 18.17 1.57
N SER A 44 -13.20 16.97 1.52
CA SER A 44 -14.00 16.40 2.61
C SER A 44 -13.34 15.25 3.38
N GLY A 45 -12.20 14.71 2.96
CA GLY A 45 -11.57 13.62 3.73
C GLY A 45 -10.08 13.48 3.55
N ARG A 46 -9.31 13.59 4.63
CA ARG A 46 -7.87 13.30 4.63
C ARG A 46 -7.65 11.80 4.57
N TYR A 47 -6.66 11.39 3.79
CA TYR A 47 -6.15 10.01 3.82
C TYR A 47 -4.89 9.96 4.67
N VAL A 48 -4.84 9.02 5.61
CA VAL A 48 -3.68 8.84 6.50
C VAL A 48 -3.29 7.37 6.51
N THR A 49 -1.99 7.09 6.49
CA THR A 49 -1.44 5.76 6.66
C THR A 49 -1.32 5.44 8.15
N LEU A 50 -2.07 4.44 8.60
CA LEU A 50 -2.13 4.04 10.01
C LEU A 50 -2.03 2.52 10.13
N SER A 51 -1.60 2.02 11.29
CA SER A 51 -1.60 0.59 11.58
C SER A 51 -3.03 0.12 11.82
N CYS A 52 -3.55 -0.74 10.94
CA CYS A 52 -4.89 -1.30 11.12
C CYS A 52 -4.84 -2.50 12.07
N GLN A 53 -5.62 -2.47 13.17
CA GLN A 53 -5.71 -3.59 14.12
C GLN A 53 -6.17 -4.90 13.47
N THR A 54 -7.03 -4.83 12.45
CA THR A 54 -7.54 -6.02 11.73
C THR A 54 -6.59 -6.50 10.65
N CYS A 55 -6.00 -5.60 9.85
CA CYS A 55 -5.07 -6.00 8.80
C CYS A 55 -3.65 -6.30 9.33
N ARG A 56 -3.33 -5.92 10.59
CA ARG A 56 -2.01 -6.06 11.22
C ARG A 56 -0.85 -5.50 10.36
N LYS A 57 -1.15 -4.53 9.51
CA LYS A 57 -0.24 -3.87 8.58
C LYS A 57 -0.57 -2.38 8.52
N LEU A 58 0.38 -1.57 8.09
CA LEU A 58 0.15 -0.18 7.69
C LEU A 58 -0.74 -0.19 6.45
N LYS A 59 -1.89 0.47 6.52
CA LYS A 59 -2.82 0.61 5.39
C LYS A 59 -3.40 2.02 5.35
N LYS A 60 -3.88 2.43 4.16
CA LYS A 60 -4.57 3.71 3.97
C LYS A 60 -5.90 3.71 4.73
N HIS A 61 -6.14 4.77 5.48
CA HIS A 61 -7.41 5.03 6.16
C HIS A 61 -7.97 6.36 5.66
N LYS A 62 -9.28 6.42 5.42
CA LYS A 62 -10.02 7.62 5.03
C LYS A 62 -10.62 8.27 6.27
N GLU A 63 -10.44 9.57 6.44
CA GLU A 63 -11.12 10.34 7.46
C GLU A 63 -12.63 10.39 7.16
N VAL A 64 -13.44 9.93 8.13
CA VAL A 64 -14.91 9.93 8.05
C VAL A 64 -15.48 11.10 8.86
N GLU A 65 -14.90 11.33 10.03
CA GLU A 65 -15.17 12.48 10.89
C GLU A 65 -13.83 12.95 11.49
N PRO A 66 -13.74 14.15 12.09
CA PRO A 66 -12.52 14.60 12.75
C PRO A 66 -12.02 13.55 13.74
N ASN A 67 -10.78 13.10 13.52
CA ASN A 67 -10.09 12.06 14.29
C ASN A 67 -10.73 10.65 14.25
N LEU A 68 -11.71 10.40 13.36
CA LEU A 68 -12.29 9.08 13.08
C LEU A 68 -11.89 8.62 11.68
N PHE A 69 -11.12 7.55 11.62
CA PHE A 69 -10.57 7.03 10.37
C PHE A 69 -11.14 5.67 10.03
N GLN A 70 -11.38 5.37 8.76
CA GLN A 70 -11.86 4.08 8.30
C GLN A 70 -10.83 3.42 7.37
N CYS A 71 -10.44 2.18 7.66
CA CYS A 71 -9.49 1.44 6.83
C CYS A 71 -10.08 1.15 5.45
N ALA A 72 -9.38 1.50 4.37
CA ALA A 72 -9.83 1.27 3.00
C ALA A 72 -9.96 -0.23 2.65
N LYS A 73 -9.23 -1.13 3.34
CA LYS A 73 -9.23 -2.57 3.09
C LYS A 73 -10.30 -3.31 3.88
N CYS A 74 -10.28 -3.20 5.21
CA CYS A 74 -11.19 -3.96 6.09
C CYS A 74 -12.42 -3.17 6.56
N LYS A 75 -12.56 -1.91 6.15
CA LYS A 75 -13.66 -1.00 6.50
C LYS A 75 -13.87 -0.76 8.00
N ARG A 76 -12.91 -1.19 8.84
CA ARG A 76 -12.97 -1.00 10.28
C ARG A 76 -12.61 0.43 10.63
N HIS A 77 -13.35 0.99 11.58
CA HIS A 77 -13.09 2.31 12.12
C HIS A 77 -11.95 2.25 13.15
N VAL A 78 -11.09 3.25 13.09
CA VAL A 78 -10.00 3.54 14.00
C VAL A 78 -10.29 4.93 14.52
N ASP A 79 -10.70 4.98 15.78
CA ASP A 79 -10.93 6.23 16.49
C ASP A 79 -9.63 6.65 17.19
N ILE A 80 -9.17 7.87 16.90
CA ILE A 80 -7.97 8.49 17.49
C ILE A 80 -8.38 9.73 18.29
N ARG A 81 -9.67 9.90 18.59
CA ARG A 81 -10.13 10.90 19.54
C ARG A 81 -9.48 10.59 20.88
N VAL A 82 -8.63 11.50 21.33
CA VAL A 82 -8.02 11.45 22.66
C VAL A 82 -9.10 11.92 23.64
N GLU A 83 -9.52 11.05 24.56
CA GLU A 83 -10.14 11.46 25.82
C GLU A 83 -9.08 12.01 26.78
#